data_AF-A0A949KMQ4-F1
#
_entry.id   AF-A0A949KMQ4-F1
#
_cell.length_a   1.000
_cell.length_b   1.000
_cell.length_c   1.000
_cell.angle_alpha   90.00
_cell.angle_beta   90.00
_cell.angle_gamma   90.00
#
_symmetry.space_group_name_H-M   'P 1'
#
loop_
_entity.id
_entity.type
_entity.pdbx_description
1 polymer ?
#
loop_
_entity_poly.entity_id
_entity_poly.type
_entity_poly.pdbx_seq_one_letter_code
_entity_poly.pdbx_strand_id
1 'polypeptide(L)' 'MTSKPPAKYNTDEYFELDLPVAPAVMVGEEIVVEGTDVNEHELEKAICRQLGLPEPEPPAKKGLLNKLFR' A
#
# COMPACT_ATOMS: atom_id res chain seq x y z
N MET A 1 2.38 -13.06 7.79
CA MET A 1 2.99 -12.33 6.67
C MET A 1 4.48 -12.23 6.94
N THR A 2 5.33 -12.73 6.04
CA THR A 2 6.79 -12.67 6.20
C THR A 2 7.37 -11.84 5.05
N SER A 3 7.41 -10.51 5.22
CA SER A 3 8.20 -9.66 4.33
C SER A 3 9.69 -9.94 4.59
N LYS A 4 10.50 -9.99 3.52
CA LYS A 4 11.95 -10.06 3.67
C LYS A 4 12.47 -8.71 4.20
N PRO A 5 13.55 -8.68 5.00
CA PRO A 5 14.12 -7.43 5.50
C PRO A 5 14.54 -6.49 4.36
N PRO A 6 14.44 -5.16 4.53
CA PRO A 6 14.84 -4.17 3.51
C PRO A 6 16.25 -4.40 2.96
N ALA A 7 17.17 -4.86 3.80
CA ALA A 7 18.55 -5.16 3.43
C ALA A 7 18.70 -6.19 2.28
N LYS A 8 17.69 -7.02 2.00
CA LYS A 8 17.72 -7.97 0.87
C LYS A 8 17.39 -7.35 -0.48
N TYR A 9 16.95 -6.10 -0.50
CA TYR A 9 16.58 -5.38 -1.73
C TYR A 9 17.48 -4.16 -1.97
N ASN A 10 18.37 -3.82 -1.03
CA ASN A 10 19.44 -2.84 -1.21
C ASN A 10 20.68 -3.52 -1.81
N THR A 11 20.54 -4.14 -2.98
CA THR A 11 21.65 -4.74 -3.73
C THR A 11 21.68 -4.17 -5.14
N ASP A 12 22.87 -4.04 -5.72
CA ASP A 12 23.05 -3.48 -7.05
C ASP A 12 22.21 -4.24 -8.09
N GLU A 13 22.09 -5.57 -7.95
CA GLU A 13 21.28 -6.41 -8.83
C GLU A 13 19.78 -6.12 -8.75
N TYR A 14 19.26 -5.62 -7.62
CA TYR A 14 17.86 -5.22 -7.50
C TYR A 14 17.63 -3.87 -8.19
N PHE A 15 18.58 -2.94 -8.07
CA PHE A 15 18.51 -1.63 -8.75
C PHE A 15 18.57 -1.77 -10.27
N GLU A 16 19.25 -2.78 -10.80
CA GLU A 16 19.29 -3.09 -12.24
C GLU A 16 17.93 -3.53 -12.81
N LEU A 17 16.98 -3.93 -11.97
CA LEU A 17 15.65 -4.37 -12.41
C LEU A 17 14.72 -3.21 -12.78
N ASP A 18 15.16 -1.96 -12.61
CA ASP A 18 14.37 -0.74 -12.83
C ASP A 18 13.03 -0.77 -12.04
N LEU A 19 13.07 -1.40 -10.86
CA LEU A 19 11.95 -1.51 -9.95
C LEU A 19 11.99 -0.39 -8.90
N PRO A 20 10.83 0.04 -8.37
CA PRO A 20 10.77 1.04 -7.31
C PRO A 20 11.47 0.57 -6.03
N VAL A 21 11.84 1.55 -5.20
CA VAL A 21 12.61 1.28 -3.97
C VAL A 21 11.80 0.43 -3.00
N ALA A 22 12.32 -0.75 -2.65
CA ALA A 22 11.67 -1.63 -1.71
C ALA A 22 11.65 -1.06 -0.27
N PRO A 23 10.62 -1.36 0.53
CA PRO A 23 9.36 -1.99 0.13
C PRO A 23 8.53 -1.05 -0.76
N ALA A 24 7.94 -1.61 -1.81
CA ALA A 24 7.11 -0.86 -2.74
C ALA A 24 5.84 -1.66 -3.11
N VAL A 25 4.79 -0.94 -3.48
CA VAL A 25 3.56 -1.52 -4.01
C VAL A 25 3.25 -0.86 -5.35
N MET A 26 3.05 -1.70 -6.37
CA MET A 26 2.63 -1.28 -7.70
C MET A 26 1.26 -1.84 -8.04
N VAL A 27 0.43 -1.03 -8.69
CA VAL A 27 -0.88 -1.44 -9.21
C VAL A 27 -0.89 -1.14 -10.71
N GLY A 28 -0.71 -2.20 -11.52
CA GLY A 28 -0.45 -2.02 -12.95
C GLY A 28 0.91 -1.35 -13.18
N GLU A 29 0.89 -0.21 -13.86
CA GLU A 29 2.08 0.62 -14.13
C GLU A 29 2.27 1.74 -13.09
N GLU A 30 1.34 1.88 -12.14
CA GLU A 30 1.40 2.91 -11.10
C GLU A 30 2.18 2.44 -9.87
N ILE A 31 3.13 3.26 -9.40
CA ILE A 31 3.78 3.09 -8.10
C ILE A 31 2.90 3.77 -7.04
N VAL A 32 2.29 2.97 -6.16
CA VAL A 32 1.39 3.46 -5.10
C VAL A 32 2.18 3.92 -3.87
N VAL A 33 3.26 3.21 -3.54
CA VAL A 33 4.18 3.57 -2.45
C VAL A 33 5.56 2.98 -2.74
N GLU A 34 6.61 3.65 -2.28
CA GLU A 34 7.98 3.16 -2.28
C GLU A 34 8.71 3.55 -0.98
N GLY A 35 9.67 2.72 -0.56
CA GLY A 35 10.46 2.91 0.66
C GLY A 35 9.68 2.82 1.98
N THR A 36 8.36 2.62 1.95
CA THR A 36 7.49 2.57 3.14
C THR A 36 6.26 1.70 2.91
N ASP A 37 5.50 1.46 3.98
CA ASP A 37 4.21 0.77 3.92
C ASP A 37 3.08 1.71 3.43
N VAL A 38 1.99 1.12 2.94
CA VAL A 38 0.81 1.83 2.41
C VAL A 38 -0.40 1.62 3.32
N ASN A 39 -1.27 2.63 3.42
CA ASN A 39 -2.56 2.47 4.07
C ASN A 39 -3.48 1.56 3.24
N GLU A 40 -4.13 0.59 3.86
CA GLU A 40 -5.02 -0.36 3.18
C GLU A 40 -6.09 0.32 2.30
N HIS A 41 -6.67 1.42 2.77
CA HIS A 41 -7.70 2.15 2.03
C HIS A 41 -7.14 2.84 0.77
N GLU A 42 -5.91 3.33 0.83
CA GLU A 42 -5.25 3.94 -0.32
C GLU A 42 -4.84 2.88 -1.35
N LEU A 43 -4.41 1.71 -0.88
CA LEU A 43 -4.16 0.56 -1.75
C LEU A 43 -5.45 0.07 -2.44
N GLU A 44 -6.56 -0.03 -1.70
CA GLU A 44 -7.86 -0.44 -2.25
C GLU A 44 -8.37 0.54 -3.30
N LYS A 45 -8.23 1.86 -3.07
CA LYS A 45 -8.54 2.89 -4.08
C LYS A 45 -7.75 2.70 -5.36
N ALA A 46 -6.43 2.50 -5.25
CA ALA A 46 -5.57 2.29 -6.41
C ALA A 46 -6.01 1.05 -7.21
N ILE A 47 -6.34 -0.05 -6.52
CA ILE A 47 -6.86 -1.27 -7.14
C ILE A 47 -8.22 -1.01 -7.83
N CYS A 48 -9.18 -0.37 -7.15
CA CYS A 48 -10.49 -0.07 -7.73
C CYS A 48 -10.37 0.78 -8.99
N ARG A 49 -9.55 1.84 -8.95
CA ARG A 49 -9.29 2.71 -10.10
C ARG A 49 -8.75 1.92 -11.29
N GLN A 50 -7.78 1.03 -11.06
CA GLN A 50 -7.18 0.23 -12.13
C GLN A 50 -8.15 -0.80 -12.73
N LEU A 51 -9.10 -1.28 -11.94
CA LEU A 51 -10.14 -2.21 -12.39
C LEU A 51 -11.38 -1.51 -12.97
N GLY A 52 -11.44 -0.17 -12.96
CA GLY A 52 -12.62 0.59 -13.36
C GLY A 52 -13.82 0.41 -12.42
N LEU A 53 -13.55 0.04 -11.16
CA LEU A 53 -14.55 -0.12 -10.11
C LEU A 53 -14.78 1.21 -9.37
N PRO A 54 -15.93 1.39 -8.71
CA PRO A 54 -16.15 2.54 -7.84
C PRO A 54 -15.12 2.56 -6.70
N GLU A 55 -14.71 3.75 -6.27
CA GLU A 55 -13.81 3.90 -5.13
C GLU A 55 -14.46 3.36 -3.84
N PRO A 56 -13.67 2.73 -2.94
CA PRO A 56 -14.17 2.23 -1.68
C PRO A 56 -14.65 3.38 -0.78
N GLU A 57 -15.66 3.10 0.04
CA GLU A 57 -16.13 4.06 1.05
C GLU A 57 -15.02 4.36 2.07
N PRO A 58 -14.96 5.59 2.61
CA PRO A 58 -14.00 5.91 3.66
C PRO A 58 -14.16 4.98 4.86
N PRO A 59 -13.06 4.54 5.50
CA PRO A 59 -13.14 3.64 6.63
C PRO A 59 -14.01 4.25 7.74
N ALA A 60 -14.98 3.46 8.20
CA ALA A 60 -15.89 3.90 9.25
C ALA A 60 -15.10 4.36 10.49
N LYS A 61 -15.41 5.55 11.01
CA LYS A 61 -14.79 6.11 12.23
C LYS A 61 -15.21 5.31 13.47
N LYS A 62 -14.68 4.09 13.65
CA LYS A 62 -14.98 3.18 14.77
C LYS A 62 -14.42 3.62 16.14
N GLY A 63 -14.10 4.90 16.34
CA GLY A 63 -13.32 5.35 17.51
C GLY A 63 -14.07 6.16 18.58
N LEU A 64 -15.00 7.02 18.17
CA LEU A 64 -15.51 8.07 19.07
C LEU A 64 -16.89 7.77 19.67
N LEU A 65 -17.78 7.11 18.93
CA LEU A 65 -19.13 6.81 19.41
C LEU A 65 -19.15 5.65 20.42
N ASN A 66 -18.26 4.67 20.29
CA ASN A 66 -18.22 3.51 21.20
C ASN A 66 -17.67 3.82 22.60
N LYS A 67 -16.98 4.95 22.80
CA LYS A 67 -16.47 5.36 24.12
C LYS A 67 -17.49 6.15 24.94
N LEU A 68 -18.58 6.63 24.34
CA LEU A 68 -19.60 7.44 25.02
C LEU A 68 -20.80 6.61 25.53
N PHE A 69 -20.91 5.35 25.11
CA PHE A 69 -21.97 4.41 25.53
C PHE A 69 -21.46 3.30 26.47
N ARG A 70 -20.36 3.54 27.21
CA ARG A 70 -19.88 2.62 28.25
C ARG A 70 -20.06 3.22 29.64
#